data_AF-A0A1Q6DW07-F1
#
_entry.id   AF-A0A1Q6DW07-F1
#
_cell.length_a   1.000
_cell.length_b   1.000
_cell.length_c   1.000
_cell.angle_alpha   90.00
_cell.angle_beta   90.00
_cell.angle_gamma   90.00
#
_symmetry.space_group_name_H-M   'P 1'
#
loop_
_entity.id
_entity.type
_entity.pdbx_description
1 polymer ?
#
loop_
_entity_poly.entity_id
_entity_poly.type
_entity_poly.pdbx_seq_one_letter_code
_entity_poly.pdbx_strand_id
1 'polypeptide(L)'
;MVIEKLFRDNFECKRCGECCKSYFNTFRLRKEDIDRLSNRKLPSRFGEYLGIKFISKDFPLKTYDRFFYHPEDGTKLESCPFLIERDDGFYECAINDIKPVACRNFPFTGEFIDLSETICQVVDEVREDLRRYRDGEM
;
A
#
# COMPACT_ATOMS: atom_id res chain seq x y z
N MET A 1 -22.56 6.20 -0.04
CA MET A 1 -22.65 4.72 0.03
C MET A 1 -22.69 4.02 -1.33
N VAL A 2 -23.74 4.18 -2.16
CA VAL A 2 -23.85 3.41 -3.43
C VAL A 2 -22.71 3.75 -4.40
N ILE A 3 -22.46 5.04 -4.63
CA ILE A 3 -21.38 5.54 -5.49
C ILE A 3 -20.00 5.08 -4.99
N GLU A 4 -19.71 5.18 -3.69
CA GLU A 4 -18.43 4.74 -3.11
C GLU A 4 -18.20 3.24 -3.24
N LYS A 5 -19.28 2.44 -3.20
CA LYS A 5 -19.19 0.98 -3.42
C LYS A 5 -18.89 0.68 -4.89
N LEU A 6 -19.64 1.28 -5.82
CA LEU A 6 -19.36 1.19 -7.26
C LEU A 6 -17.93 1.64 -7.59
N PHE A 7 -17.43 2.69 -6.94
CA PHE A 7 -16.07 3.17 -7.13
C PHE A 7 -15.01 2.19 -6.58
N ARG A 8 -15.22 1.62 -5.39
CA ARG A 8 -14.34 0.57 -4.85
C ARG A 8 -14.24 -0.64 -5.80
N ASP A 9 -15.36 -1.05 -6.37
CA ASP A 9 -15.45 -2.24 -7.22
C ASP A 9 -14.87 -2.00 -8.64
N ASN A 10 -14.64 -0.74 -9.06
CA ASN A 10 -14.05 -0.35 -10.35
C ASN A 10 -12.64 0.28 -10.25
N PHE A 11 -12.02 0.31 -9.07
CA PHE A 11 -10.68 0.90 -8.92
C PHE A 11 -9.59 -0.04 -9.48
N GLU A 12 -9.00 0.35 -10.61
CA GLU A 12 -7.83 -0.33 -11.17
C GLU A 12 -6.54 0.48 -10.94
N CYS A 13 -5.55 -0.14 -10.30
CA CYS A 13 -4.27 0.52 -10.05
C CYS A 13 -3.45 0.64 -11.34
N LYS A 14 -3.26 1.87 -11.84
CA LYS A 14 -2.42 2.22 -13.00
C LYS A 14 -0.91 1.93 -12.86
N ARG A 15 -0.47 1.29 -11.75
CA ARG A 15 0.93 0.89 -11.50
C ARG A 15 1.97 2.04 -11.55
N CYS A 16 1.56 3.29 -11.34
CA CYS A 16 2.47 4.45 -11.32
C CYS A 16 3.39 4.52 -10.09
N GLY A 17 3.15 3.70 -9.05
CA GLY A 17 3.97 3.65 -7.84
C GLY A 17 3.80 4.81 -6.85
N GLU A 18 3.31 5.97 -7.27
CA GLU A 18 3.22 7.20 -6.45
C GLU A 18 2.53 6.99 -5.09
N CYS A 19 1.33 6.40 -5.06
CA CYS A 19 0.66 6.12 -3.78
C CYS A 19 1.44 5.14 -2.88
N CYS A 20 2.21 4.21 -3.46
CA CYS A 20 3.09 3.33 -2.71
C CYS A 20 4.34 4.05 -2.20
N LYS A 21 4.85 5.06 -2.92
CA LYS A 21 5.96 5.92 -2.47
C LYS A 21 5.52 6.85 -1.34
N SER A 22 4.33 7.46 -1.45
CA SER A 22 3.84 8.45 -0.48
C SER A 22 3.29 7.84 0.82
N TYR A 23 2.62 6.68 0.78
CA TYR A 23 1.85 6.18 1.92
C TYR A 23 2.39 4.90 2.58
N PHE A 24 3.55 4.37 2.17
CA PHE A 24 4.06 3.08 2.69
C PHE A 24 4.20 3.02 4.22
N ASN A 25 4.53 4.15 4.86
CA ASN A 25 4.71 4.30 6.31
C ASN A 25 3.49 4.93 7.01
N THR A 26 2.39 5.16 6.29
CA THR A 26 1.19 5.79 6.85
C THR A 26 0.32 4.78 7.60
N PHE A 27 0.23 3.55 7.10
CA PHE A 27 -0.62 2.49 7.64
C PHE A 27 0.06 1.72 8.77
N ARG A 28 -0.74 1.18 9.70
CA ARG A 28 -0.27 0.17 10.66
C ARG A 28 -0.56 -1.22 10.09
N LEU A 29 0.42 -2.11 10.17
CA LEU A 29 0.16 -3.52 9.89
C LEU A 29 -0.75 -4.10 10.98
N ARG A 30 -1.82 -4.77 10.56
CA ARG A 30 -2.72 -5.48 11.48
C ARG A 30 -2.04 -6.73 11.99
N LYS A 31 -2.45 -7.22 13.16
CA LYS A 31 -1.87 -8.44 13.74
C LYS A 31 -2.00 -9.63 12.77
N GLU A 32 -3.12 -9.75 12.09
CA GLU A 32 -3.39 -10.83 11.12
C GLU A 32 -2.51 -10.72 9.86
N ASP A 33 -2.09 -9.51 9.47
CA ASP A 33 -1.11 -9.31 8.41
C ASP A 33 0.29 -9.69 8.89
N ILE A 34 0.65 -9.31 10.13
CA ILE A 34 1.94 -9.67 10.74
C ILE A 34 2.07 -11.18 10.91
N ASP A 35 1.07 -11.84 11.49
CA ASP A 35 1.04 -13.30 11.68
C ASP A 35 1.12 -14.03 10.33
N ARG A 36 0.45 -13.51 9.28
CA ARG A 36 0.49 -14.07 7.92
C ARG A 36 1.85 -13.90 7.23
N LEU A 37 2.53 -12.77 7.45
CA LEU A 37 3.75 -12.40 6.74
C LEU A 37 5.04 -12.85 7.45
N SER A 38 5.08 -12.83 8.79
CA SER A 38 6.30 -13.03 9.60
C SER A 38 7.10 -14.27 9.21
N ASN A 39 6.40 -15.41 9.09
CA ASN A 39 6.99 -16.73 8.87
C ASN A 39 7.09 -17.13 7.39
N ARG A 40 6.72 -16.24 6.47
CA ARG A 40 6.87 -16.47 5.02
C ARG A 40 8.18 -15.90 4.54
N LYS A 41 8.76 -16.52 3.52
CA LYS A 41 9.69 -15.81 2.66
C LYS A 41 8.93 -14.81 1.80
N LEU A 42 9.41 -13.56 1.76
CA LEU A 42 8.84 -12.47 0.98
C LEU A 42 9.87 -12.00 -0.05
N PRO A 43 9.56 -11.98 -1.35
CA PRO A 43 10.38 -11.29 -2.35
C PRO A 43 10.34 -9.78 -2.12
N SER A 44 11.43 -9.10 -2.43
CA SER A 44 11.62 -7.66 -2.27
C SER A 44 12.69 -7.15 -3.24
N ARG A 45 12.87 -5.83 -3.35
CA ARG A 45 14.00 -5.22 -4.09
C ARG A 45 15.39 -5.61 -3.56
N PHE A 46 15.47 -6.18 -2.35
CA PHE A 46 16.71 -6.65 -1.73
C PHE A 46 16.95 -8.16 -1.95
N GLY A 47 16.00 -8.87 -2.56
CA GLY A 47 15.98 -10.34 -2.62
C GLY A 47 14.88 -10.94 -1.73
N GLU A 48 14.97 -12.24 -1.47
CA GLU A 48 13.96 -13.02 -0.73
C GLU A 48 14.38 -13.29 0.73
N TYR A 49 13.63 -12.76 1.69
CA TYR A 49 13.91 -12.91 3.13
C TYR A 49 12.67 -13.28 3.93
N LEU A 50 12.84 -13.82 5.14
CA LEU A 50 11.73 -14.03 6.07
C LEU A 50 11.03 -12.70 6.40
N GLY A 51 9.71 -12.67 6.29
CA GLY A 51 8.90 -11.45 6.38
C GLY A 51 9.06 -10.69 7.69
N ILE A 52 9.35 -11.41 8.79
CA ILE A 52 9.66 -10.81 10.09
C ILE A 52 10.81 -9.79 10.01
N LYS A 53 11.81 -10.01 9.14
CA LYS A 53 12.95 -9.10 8.93
C LYS A 53 12.55 -7.75 8.33
N PHE A 54 11.43 -7.68 7.60
CA PHE A 54 10.93 -6.43 7.04
C PHE A 54 9.98 -5.70 7.98
N ILE A 55 9.33 -6.39 8.93
CA ILE A 55 8.21 -5.84 9.72
C ILE A 55 8.52 -5.73 11.23
N SER A 56 9.66 -6.24 11.69
CA SER A 56 10.17 -6.00 13.03
C SER A 56 11.69 -5.91 13.06
N LYS A 57 12.21 -5.00 13.88
CA LYS A 57 13.64 -4.95 14.21
C LYS A 57 14.02 -6.00 15.27
N ASP A 58 13.15 -6.20 16.25
CA ASP A 58 13.37 -7.10 17.38
C ASP A 58 12.28 -8.19 17.40
N PHE A 59 12.66 -9.44 17.68
CA PHE A 59 11.73 -10.59 17.62
C PHE A 59 10.52 -10.55 18.58
N PRO A 60 10.48 -9.79 19.69
CA PRO A 60 9.25 -9.54 20.45
C PRO A 60 8.57 -8.24 19.99
N LEU A 61 7.57 -8.37 19.13
CA LEU A 61 6.70 -7.28 18.63
C LEU A 61 5.95 -6.56 19.78
N LYS A 62 6.58 -5.58 20.43
CA LYS A 62 5.96 -4.79 21.51
C LYS A 62 5.14 -3.59 21.02
N THR A 63 5.40 -3.10 19.81
CA THR A 63 4.67 -1.99 19.19
C THR A 63 4.55 -2.20 17.69
N TYR A 64 3.33 -2.05 17.16
CA TYR A 64 3.03 -2.08 15.72
C TYR A 64 3.58 -0.82 15.05
N ASP A 65 4.86 -0.84 14.70
CA ASP A 65 5.51 0.28 14.03
C ASP A 65 5.02 0.39 12.57
N ARG A 66 5.05 1.60 12.01
CA ARG A 66 4.58 1.85 10.62
C ARG A 66 5.70 1.68 9.58
N PHE A 67 6.94 1.54 10.01
CA PHE A 67 8.09 1.46 9.13
C PHE A 67 8.42 0.02 8.76
N PHE A 68 8.90 -0.16 7.54
CA PHE A 68 9.61 -1.38 7.16
C PHE A 68 11.10 -1.27 7.49
N TYR A 69 11.76 -2.42 7.62
CA TYR A 69 13.16 -2.55 7.99
C TYR A 69 13.96 -3.23 6.87
N HIS A 70 15.23 -2.85 6.75
CA HIS A 70 16.16 -3.49 5.83
C HIS A 70 16.53 -4.89 6.37
N PRO A 71 16.44 -5.96 5.55
CA PRO A 71 16.43 -7.32 6.09
C PRO A 71 17.80 -7.83 6.55
N GLU A 72 18.89 -7.11 6.30
CA GLU A 72 20.25 -7.52 6.66
C GLU A 72 20.80 -6.80 7.90
N ASP A 73 20.56 -5.50 8.02
CA ASP A 73 21.12 -4.65 9.09
C ASP A 73 20.06 -4.07 10.06
N GLY A 74 18.76 -4.24 9.78
CA GLY A 74 17.68 -3.73 10.62
C GLY A 74 17.53 -2.21 10.64
N THR A 75 18.10 -1.50 9.66
CA THR A 75 17.87 -0.05 9.47
C THR A 75 16.42 0.22 9.04
N LYS A 76 15.88 1.41 9.38
CA LYS A 76 14.55 1.83 8.92
C LYS A 76 14.61 2.18 7.43
N LEU A 77 13.60 1.76 6.68
CA LEU A 77 13.48 2.06 5.26
C LEU A 77 12.63 3.30 5.03
N GLU A 78 13.16 4.24 4.24
CA GLU A 78 12.44 5.43 3.74
C GLU A 78 11.56 5.14 2.51
N SER A 79 11.37 3.87 2.14
CA SER A 79 10.42 3.46 1.09
C SER A 79 10.08 1.96 1.18
N CYS A 80 8.91 1.59 0.66
CA CYS A 80 8.40 0.21 0.67
C CYS A 80 9.37 -0.81 0.04
N PRO A 81 9.90 -1.81 0.79
CA PRO A 81 10.84 -2.82 0.25
C PRO A 81 10.23 -3.70 -0.85
N PHE A 82 8.91 -3.81 -0.86
CA PHE A 82 8.15 -4.63 -1.80
C PHE A 82 7.74 -3.89 -3.08
N LEU A 83 8.04 -2.59 -3.20
CA LEU A 83 7.81 -1.82 -4.42
C LEU A 83 9.03 -2.00 -5.33
N ILE A 84 8.81 -2.59 -6.51
CA ILE A 84 9.82 -2.83 -7.54
C ILE A 84 9.50 -1.97 -8.74
N GLU A 85 10.48 -1.25 -9.26
CA GLU A 85 10.41 -0.55 -10.54
C GLU A 85 10.78 -1.53 -11.65
N ARG A 86 10.02 -1.51 -12.75
CA ARG A 86 10.23 -2.36 -13.93
C ARG A 86 10.87 -1.54 -15.04
N ASP A 87 11.49 -2.23 -16.01
CA ASP A 87 12.20 -1.61 -17.14
C ASP A 87 11.32 -0.70 -18.03
N ASP A 88 9.98 -0.84 -17.94
CA ASP A 88 9.00 0.00 -18.62
C ASP A 88 8.54 1.23 -17.82
N GLY A 89 9.18 1.52 -16.68
CA GLY A 89 8.89 2.66 -15.80
C GLY A 89 7.64 2.48 -14.92
N PHE A 90 6.95 1.34 -15.02
CA PHE A 90 5.85 1.01 -14.13
C PHE A 90 6.36 0.27 -12.88
N TYR A 91 5.56 0.34 -11.81
CA TYR A 91 5.88 -0.30 -10.54
C TYR A 91 4.99 -1.52 -10.27
N GLU A 92 5.58 -2.56 -9.70
CA GLU A 92 4.88 -3.72 -9.17
C GLU A 92 5.12 -3.89 -7.67
N CYS A 93 4.22 -4.66 -7.04
CA CYS A 93 4.38 -5.05 -5.65
C CYS A 93 4.76 -6.53 -5.60
N ALA A 94 5.98 -6.82 -5.12
CA ALA A 94 6.52 -8.17 -5.05
C ALA A 94 5.64 -9.16 -4.26
N ILE A 95 4.84 -8.65 -3.31
CA ILE A 95 3.93 -9.42 -2.46
C ILE A 95 2.44 -9.19 -2.80
N ASN A 96 2.10 -8.89 -4.06
CA ASN A 96 0.76 -8.44 -4.48
C ASN A 96 -0.38 -9.37 -4.02
N ASP A 97 -0.17 -10.68 -4.09
CA ASP A 97 -1.09 -11.75 -3.70
C ASP A 97 -1.36 -11.82 -2.19
N ILE A 98 -0.37 -11.48 -1.36
CA ILE A 98 -0.44 -11.52 0.12
C ILE A 98 -0.40 -10.13 0.80
N LYS A 99 -0.44 -9.05 0.02
CA LYS A 99 -0.51 -7.64 0.45
C LYS A 99 -1.27 -7.45 1.78
N PRO A 100 -0.74 -6.65 2.73
CA PRO A 100 -1.48 -6.26 3.93
C PRO A 100 -2.85 -5.69 3.60
N VAL A 101 -3.82 -5.83 4.50
CA VAL A 101 -5.21 -5.38 4.28
C VAL A 101 -5.27 -3.88 3.98
N ALA A 102 -4.45 -3.06 4.65
CA ALA A 102 -4.34 -1.63 4.33
C ALA A 102 -3.83 -1.40 2.90
N CYS A 103 -2.71 -2.03 2.50
CA CYS A 103 -2.16 -1.89 1.15
C CYS A 103 -3.09 -2.42 0.05
N ARG A 104 -3.89 -3.46 0.35
CA ARG A 104 -4.88 -4.03 -0.58
C ARG A 104 -6.11 -3.15 -0.73
N ASN A 105 -6.55 -2.53 0.37
CA ASN A 105 -7.75 -1.71 0.38
C ASN A 105 -7.51 -0.27 -0.07
N PHE A 106 -6.26 0.19 -0.23
CA PHE A 106 -5.95 1.52 -0.77
C PHE A 106 -6.66 1.76 -2.12
N PRO A 107 -7.28 2.94 -2.34
CA PRO A 107 -7.34 4.13 -1.48
C PRO A 107 -8.40 4.07 -0.36
N PHE A 108 -9.22 3.03 -0.32
CA PHE A 108 -10.41 2.89 0.54
C PHE A 108 -10.14 2.18 1.88
N THR A 109 -9.03 2.50 2.55
CA THR A 109 -8.54 1.77 3.73
C THR A 109 -9.41 1.93 4.98
N GLY A 110 -10.19 3.01 5.08
CA GLY A 110 -11.02 3.35 6.25
C GLY A 110 -10.21 3.86 7.46
N GLU A 111 -8.92 3.55 7.53
CA GLU A 111 -7.93 4.35 8.27
C GLU A 111 -7.72 5.67 7.51
N PHE A 112 -7.67 6.81 8.22
CA PHE A 112 -7.63 8.19 7.69
C PHE A 112 -6.57 8.43 6.59
N ILE A 113 -6.92 8.08 5.36
CA ILE A 113 -6.49 8.78 4.16
C ILE A 113 -7.59 9.80 3.93
N ASP A 114 -7.31 11.08 4.15
CA ASP A 114 -8.16 12.09 3.54
C ASP A 114 -7.99 11.91 2.03
N LEU A 115 -9.07 11.54 1.35
CA LEU A 115 -8.99 11.30 -0.08
C LEU A 115 -8.73 12.61 -0.82
N SER A 116 -8.99 13.78 -0.26
CA SER A 116 -9.11 15.04 -1.01
C SER A 116 -7.86 15.61 -1.72
N GLU A 117 -6.58 15.45 -1.33
CA GLU A 117 -5.95 14.75 -0.18
C GLU A 117 -5.15 13.48 -0.62
N THR A 118 -5.35 13.02 -1.86
CA THR A 118 -4.64 11.85 -2.41
C THR A 118 -3.77 12.17 -3.62
N ILE A 119 -2.63 11.47 -3.74
CA ILE A 119 -1.73 11.53 -4.91
C ILE A 119 -2.14 10.56 -6.04
N CYS A 120 -3.27 9.87 -5.88
CA CYS A 120 -3.68 8.81 -6.81
C CYS A 120 -4.58 9.34 -7.93
N GLN A 121 -3.98 9.56 -9.10
CA GLN A 121 -4.65 10.04 -10.33
C GLN A 121 -6.00 9.38 -10.63
N VAL A 122 -6.15 8.07 -10.43
CA VAL A 122 -7.43 7.34 -10.67
C VAL A 122 -8.56 7.87 -9.79
N VAL A 123 -8.22 8.28 -8.56
CA VAL A 123 -9.19 8.84 -7.60
C VAL A 123 -9.50 10.28 -7.93
N ASP A 124 -8.54 11.03 -8.49
CA ASP A 124 -8.75 12.41 -8.93
C ASP A 124 -9.64 12.45 -10.18
N GLU A 125 -9.39 11.59 -11.17
CA GLU A 125 -10.24 11.38 -12.35
C GLU A 125 -11.69 11.07 -11.93
N VAL A 126 -11.90 10.09 -11.05
CA VAL A 126 -13.25 9.76 -10.57
C VAL A 126 -13.88 10.90 -9.75
N ARG A 127 -13.11 11.73 -9.03
CA ARG A 127 -13.66 12.95 -8.39
C ARG A 127 -14.16 13.95 -9.42
N GLU A 128 -13.45 14.14 -10.53
CA GLU A 128 -13.89 15.04 -11.60
C GLU A 128 -15.20 14.54 -12.22
N ASP A 129 -15.29 13.25 -12.56
CA ASP A 129 -16.51 12.67 -13.12
C ASP A 129 -17.70 12.74 -12.16
N LEU A 130 -17.48 12.52 -10.86
CA LEU A 130 -18.52 12.68 -9.83
C LEU A 130 -18.93 14.14 -9.62
N ARG A 131 -18.04 15.11 -9.83
CA ARG A 131 -18.38 16.54 -9.84
C ARG A 131 -19.23 16.86 -11.08
N ARG A 132 -18.78 16.49 -12.28
CA ARG A 132 -19.53 16.67 -13.54
C ARG A 132 -20.95 16.08 -13.46
N TYR A 133 -21.08 14.85 -12.97
CA TYR A 133 -22.39 14.21 -12.78
C TYR A 133 -23.31 14.97 -11.80
N ARG A 134 -22.76 15.44 -10.67
CA ARG A 134 -23.52 16.23 -9.69
C ARG A 134 -23.93 17.60 -10.26
N ASP A 135 -23.06 18.20 -11.06
CA ASP A 135 -23.21 19.55 -11.58
C ASP A 135 -24.01 19.58 -12.91
N GLY A 136 -24.40 18.40 -13.44
CA GLY A 136 -25.27 18.22 -14.61
C GLY A 136 -24.56 18.28 -15.95
N GLU A 137 -23.24 18.09 -15.97
CA GLU A 137 -22.37 18.21 -17.15
C GLU A 137 -22.14 16.88 -17.91
N MET A 138 -22.84 15.80 -17.51
CA MET A 138 -22.61 14.43 -17.98
C MET A 138 -23.92 13.63 -18.13
#